data_AF-A0AB39L1W8-F1
#
_entry.id   AF-A0AB39L1W8-F1
#
_cell.length_a   1.000
_cell.length_b   1.000
_cell.length_c   1.000
_cell.angle_alpha   90.00
_cell.angle_beta   90.00
_cell.angle_gamma   90.00
#
_symmetry.space_group_name_H-M   'P 1'
#
loop_
_entity.id
_entity.type
_entity.pdbx_description
1 polymer ?
#
loop_
_entity_poly.entity_id
_entity_poly.type
_entity_poly.pdbx_seq_one_letter_code
_entity_poly.pdbx_strand_id
1 'polypeptide(L)'
;MEQTPKVRTTARFLLWLLWPLGALIVLFVVGQTIENIVGKDTRELWVYPIYLAILAAMAVCAVWMAVHVVQALGMVRRRAGWHTRAERLRMDHEAAHRGGFERAVALKASLADGGQPLRLQPWDVMLGEGEVLLMDVPLQYSRWYGTHGGFTHSSMFAVGQPSFVAAALIGNAVGNTVRRNRAEAAAQAMWREQQTVRTLVTDRRVMCRTGGRWLSFPFGAVSASYPDPLGATLILEFHDTAPLLLHGYEGASVCVFATASLQGRDALRSHPALAALPEPQVMGEQ
;
A
#
# COMPACT_ATOMS: atom_id res chain seq x y z
N MET A 1 29.49 -18.70 -16.97
CA MET A 1 28.82 -19.92 -17.48
C MET A 1 27.88 -20.35 -16.37
N GLU A 2 26.56 -20.46 -16.48
CA GLU A 2 25.70 -20.83 -17.60
C GLU A 2 24.28 -20.33 -17.25
N GLN A 3 23.80 -19.29 -17.93
CA GLN A 3 22.44 -18.76 -17.73
C GLN A 3 21.48 -19.40 -18.75
N THR A 4 20.87 -20.54 -18.42
CA THR A 4 19.75 -21.08 -19.20
C THR A 4 18.62 -21.66 -18.35
N PRO A 5 17.69 -20.82 -17.83
CA PRO A 5 16.36 -21.28 -17.48
C PRO A 5 15.23 -20.56 -18.24
N LYS A 6 15.51 -19.69 -19.22
CA LYS A 6 14.47 -18.85 -19.88
C LYS A 6 13.76 -19.47 -21.08
N VAL A 7 14.32 -20.50 -21.73
CA VAL A 7 13.75 -21.09 -22.97
C VAL A 7 12.67 -22.15 -22.68
N ARG A 8 12.72 -22.82 -21.50
CA ARG A 8 11.76 -23.87 -21.14
C ARG A 8 10.35 -23.34 -20.85
N THR A 9 10.21 -22.09 -20.43
CA THR A 9 8.91 -21.49 -20.10
C THR A 9 8.12 -21.08 -21.36
N THR A 10 8.78 -20.67 -22.44
CA THR A 10 8.12 -20.27 -23.69
C THR A 10 7.52 -21.43 -24.47
N ALA A 11 8.20 -22.57 -24.50
CA ALA A 11 7.70 -23.76 -25.21
C ALA A 11 6.46 -24.34 -24.52
N ARG A 12 6.41 -24.34 -23.18
CA ARG A 12 5.24 -24.76 -22.41
C ARG A 12 4.04 -23.83 -22.63
N PHE A 13 4.27 -22.53 -22.80
CA PHE A 13 3.20 -21.55 -23.02
C PHE A 13 2.56 -21.68 -24.41
N LEU A 14 3.37 -21.94 -25.45
CA LEU A 14 2.86 -22.24 -26.80
C LEU A 14 2.03 -23.54 -26.82
N LEU A 15 2.46 -24.57 -26.08
CA LEU A 15 1.71 -25.82 -25.95
C LEU A 15 0.34 -25.63 -25.27
N TRP A 16 0.25 -24.69 -24.32
CA TRP A 16 -0.99 -24.36 -23.62
C TRP A 16 -2.04 -23.65 -24.48
N LEU A 17 -1.59 -22.94 -25.52
CA LEU A 17 -2.47 -22.21 -26.45
C LEU A 17 -3.09 -23.14 -27.51
N LEU A 18 -2.48 -24.31 -27.75
CA LEU A 18 -2.97 -25.31 -28.70
C LEU A 18 -4.18 -26.10 -28.18
N TRP A 19 -4.31 -26.28 -26.86
CA TRP A 19 -5.40 -27.04 -26.26
C TRP A 19 -6.81 -26.42 -26.44
N PRO A 20 -7.03 -25.11 -26.17
CA PRO A 20 -8.34 -24.48 -26.39
C PRO A 20 -8.68 -24.32 -27.87
N LEU A 21 -7.67 -24.14 -28.73
CA LEU A 21 -7.84 -24.13 -30.18
C LEU A 21 -8.31 -25.51 -30.67
N GLY A 22 -7.69 -26.58 -30.19
CA GLY A 22 -8.11 -27.96 -30.45
C GLY A 22 -9.54 -28.22 -29.95
N ALA A 23 -9.89 -27.75 -28.75
CA ALA A 23 -11.24 -27.89 -28.21
C ALA A 23 -12.30 -27.16 -29.05
N LEU A 24 -12.00 -25.95 -29.54
CA LEU A 24 -12.88 -25.21 -30.46
C LEU A 24 -13.11 -25.97 -31.77
N ILE A 25 -12.04 -26.53 -32.36
CA ILE A 25 -12.13 -27.32 -33.59
C ILE A 25 -12.98 -28.58 -33.36
N VAL A 26 -12.74 -29.30 -32.26
CA VAL A 26 -13.53 -30.50 -31.92
C VAL A 26 -15.00 -30.17 -31.71
N LEU A 27 -15.32 -29.11 -30.95
CA LEU A 27 -16.71 -28.68 -30.71
C LEU A 27 -17.42 -28.29 -32.01
N PHE A 28 -16.71 -27.60 -32.92
CA PHE A 28 -17.24 -27.24 -34.23
C PHE A 28 -17.54 -28.48 -35.08
N VAL A 29 -16.61 -29.44 -35.15
CA VAL A 29 -16.79 -30.71 -35.89
C VAL A 29 -17.93 -31.54 -35.30
N VAL A 30 -18.07 -31.58 -33.97
CA VAL A 30 -19.17 -32.26 -33.27
C VAL A 30 -20.52 -31.62 -33.61
N GLY A 31 -20.60 -30.28 -33.61
CA GLY A 31 -21.82 -29.57 -34.03
C GLY A 31 -22.25 -29.93 -35.46
N GLN A 32 -21.29 -29.95 -36.40
CA GLN A 32 -21.54 -30.29 -37.81
C GLN A 32 -21.95 -31.77 -38.00
N THR A 33 -21.40 -32.69 -37.21
CA THR A 33 -21.79 -34.10 -37.27
C THR A 33 -23.18 -34.35 -36.69
N ILE A 34 -23.57 -33.64 -35.63
CA ILE A 34 -24.93 -33.68 -35.09
C ILE A 34 -25.93 -33.18 -36.14
N GLU A 35 -25.65 -32.06 -36.84
CA GLU A 35 -26.50 -31.56 -37.94
C GLU A 35 -26.69 -32.59 -39.05
N ASN A 36 -25.63 -33.31 -39.42
CA ASN A 36 -25.67 -34.33 -40.49
C ASN A 36 -26.44 -35.61 -40.08
N ILE A 37 -26.40 -35.99 -38.80
CA ILE A 37 -27.05 -37.22 -38.30
C ILE A 37 -28.54 -37.00 -38.03
N VAL A 38 -28.91 -35.85 -37.48
CA VAL A 38 -30.30 -35.57 -37.05
C VAL A 38 -31.18 -35.12 -38.23
N GLY A 39 -30.59 -34.76 -39.37
CA GLY A 39 -31.30 -34.37 -40.59
C GLY A 39 -31.86 -32.94 -40.50
N LYS A 40 -32.06 -32.30 -41.66
CA LYS A 40 -32.49 -30.88 -41.76
C LYS A 40 -33.94 -30.63 -41.31
N ASP A 41 -34.74 -31.67 -41.10
CA ASP A 41 -36.18 -31.56 -40.81
C ASP A 41 -36.48 -31.78 -39.32
N THR A 42 -35.84 -30.97 -38.47
CA THR A 42 -35.85 -31.17 -37.02
C THR A 42 -36.74 -30.15 -36.32
N ARG A 43 -38.00 -30.55 -36.10
CA ARG A 43 -38.95 -29.88 -35.18
C ARG A 43 -38.83 -30.38 -33.73
N GLU A 44 -37.74 -31.07 -33.38
CA GLU A 44 -37.55 -31.64 -32.05
C GLU A 44 -36.91 -30.62 -31.08
N LEU A 45 -37.71 -30.18 -30.09
CA LEU A 45 -37.32 -29.18 -29.08
C LEU A 45 -36.09 -29.58 -28.24
N TRP A 46 -35.75 -30.88 -28.18
CA TRP A 46 -34.63 -31.40 -27.39
C TRP A 46 -33.24 -31.12 -28.01
N VAL A 47 -33.16 -30.72 -29.27
CA VAL A 47 -31.88 -30.45 -29.94
C VAL A 47 -31.35 -29.03 -29.63
N TYR A 48 -32.23 -28.07 -29.38
CA TYR A 48 -31.86 -26.69 -29.00
C TYR A 48 -30.97 -26.56 -27.75
N PRO A 49 -31.23 -27.25 -26.62
CA PRO A 49 -30.35 -27.16 -25.45
C PRO A 49 -28.95 -27.73 -25.73
N ILE A 50 -28.83 -28.72 -26.64
CA ILE A 50 -27.53 -29.27 -27.04
C ILE A 50 -26.74 -28.22 -27.83
N TYR A 51 -27.36 -27.56 -28.81
CA TYR A 51 -26.70 -26.45 -29.53
C TYR A 51 -26.33 -25.29 -28.62
N LEU A 52 -27.20 -24.92 -27.67
CA LEU A 52 -26.91 -23.87 -26.70
C LEU A 52 -25.71 -24.24 -25.82
N ALA A 53 -25.60 -25.49 -25.38
CA ALA A 53 -24.47 -25.97 -24.60
C ALA A 53 -23.16 -25.96 -25.41
N ILE A 54 -23.19 -26.38 -26.67
CA ILE A 54 -22.02 -26.34 -27.57
C ILE A 54 -21.58 -24.89 -27.80
N LEU A 55 -22.53 -23.98 -28.07
CA LEU A 55 -22.23 -22.56 -28.29
C LEU A 55 -21.67 -21.89 -27.02
N ALA A 56 -22.21 -22.23 -25.85
CA ALA A 56 -21.67 -21.77 -24.57
C ALA A 56 -20.25 -22.29 -24.33
N ALA A 57 -19.99 -23.58 -24.60
CA ALA A 57 -18.66 -24.16 -24.48
C ALA A 57 -17.65 -23.49 -25.44
N MET A 58 -18.05 -23.23 -26.69
CA MET A 58 -17.22 -22.49 -27.65
C MET A 58 -16.93 -21.07 -27.17
N ALA A 59 -17.93 -20.36 -26.62
CA ALA A 59 -17.73 -19.01 -26.08
C ALA A 59 -16.73 -19.02 -24.92
N VAL A 60 -16.82 -19.99 -24.00
CA VAL A 60 -15.87 -20.14 -22.88
C VAL A 60 -14.46 -20.42 -23.41
N CYS A 61 -14.28 -21.36 -24.34
CA CYS A 61 -12.97 -21.65 -24.93
C CYS A 61 -12.39 -20.44 -25.67
N ALA A 62 -13.22 -19.67 -26.39
CA ALA A 62 -12.79 -18.47 -27.11
C ALA A 62 -12.35 -17.34 -26.15
N VAL A 63 -13.11 -17.07 -25.09
CA VAL A 63 -12.73 -16.10 -24.05
C VAL A 63 -11.44 -16.53 -23.37
N TRP A 64 -11.32 -17.81 -23.00
CA TRP A 64 -10.11 -18.36 -22.38
C TRP A 64 -8.89 -18.21 -23.29
N MET A 65 -9.02 -18.56 -24.58
CA MET A 65 -7.97 -18.37 -25.58
C MET A 65 -7.59 -16.89 -25.73
N ALA A 66 -8.56 -15.98 -25.81
CA ALA A 66 -8.30 -14.55 -25.93
C ALA A 66 -7.50 -14.00 -24.73
N VAL A 67 -7.85 -14.43 -23.50
CA VAL A 67 -7.10 -14.06 -22.28
C VAL A 67 -5.65 -14.53 -22.37
N HIS A 68 -5.40 -15.78 -22.77
CA HIS A 68 -4.04 -16.32 -22.90
C HIS A 68 -3.23 -15.65 -24.00
N VAL A 69 -3.84 -15.33 -25.14
CA VAL A 69 -3.19 -14.56 -26.22
C VAL A 69 -2.78 -13.18 -25.71
N VAL A 70 -3.68 -12.47 -25.01
CA VAL A 70 -3.37 -11.16 -24.42
C VAL A 70 -2.24 -11.26 -23.39
N GLN A 71 -2.24 -12.29 -22.53
CA GLN A 71 -1.16 -12.54 -21.58
C GLN A 71 0.17 -12.84 -22.29
N ALA A 72 0.15 -13.66 -23.35
CA ALA A 72 1.32 -14.00 -24.15
C ALA A 72 1.92 -12.77 -24.84
N LEU A 73 1.08 -11.98 -25.51
CA LEU A 73 1.47 -10.70 -26.11
C LEU A 73 2.05 -9.74 -25.05
N GLY A 74 1.43 -9.68 -23.87
CA GLY A 74 1.93 -8.90 -22.74
C GLY A 74 3.31 -9.36 -22.25
N MET A 75 3.57 -10.67 -22.20
CA MET A 75 4.89 -11.21 -21.84
C MET A 75 5.95 -10.91 -22.89
N VAL A 76 5.63 -11.09 -24.17
CA VAL A 76 6.55 -10.76 -25.27
C VAL A 76 6.87 -9.26 -25.25
N ARG A 77 5.86 -8.42 -25.05
CA ARG A 77 6.01 -6.97 -24.91
C ARG A 77 6.93 -6.58 -23.75
N ARG A 78 6.72 -7.16 -22.57
CA ARG A 78 7.60 -6.93 -21.40
C ARG A 78 9.03 -7.43 -21.64
N ARG A 79 9.20 -8.55 -22.33
CA ARG A 79 10.53 -9.06 -22.71
C ARG A 79 11.24 -8.16 -23.72
N ALA A 80 10.49 -7.50 -24.60
CA ALA A 80 11.01 -6.48 -25.51
C ALA A 80 11.29 -5.13 -24.81
N GLY A 81 11.08 -5.02 -23.49
CA GLY A 81 11.31 -3.80 -22.71
C GLY A 81 10.20 -2.75 -22.84
N TRP A 82 9.09 -3.08 -23.51
CA TRP A 82 7.97 -2.16 -23.69
C TRP A 82 7.00 -2.26 -22.51
N HIS A 83 7.18 -1.36 -21.56
CA HIS A 83 6.30 -1.24 -20.41
C HIS A 83 5.27 -0.13 -20.62
N THR A 84 4.03 -0.39 -20.22
CA THR A 84 3.01 0.67 -20.13
C THR A 84 3.39 1.68 -19.05
N ARG A 85 2.81 2.88 -19.10
CA ARG A 85 3.02 3.89 -18.04
C ARG A 85 2.64 3.35 -16.65
N ALA A 86 1.56 2.60 -16.53
CA ALA A 86 1.13 1.99 -15.27
C ALA A 86 2.08 0.90 -14.78
N GLU A 87 2.61 0.07 -15.68
CA GLU A 87 3.63 -0.94 -15.33
C GLU A 87 4.94 -0.28 -14.88
N ARG A 88 5.41 0.75 -15.59
CA ARG A 88 6.61 1.51 -15.19
C ARG A 88 6.44 2.11 -13.81
N LEU A 89 5.32 2.79 -13.55
CA LEU A 89 5.04 3.36 -12.23
C LEU A 89 5.07 2.29 -11.14
N ARG A 90 4.46 1.12 -11.35
CA ARG A 90 4.53 0.01 -10.38
C ARG A 90 5.95 -0.48 -10.16
N MET A 91 6.72 -0.66 -11.23
CA MET A 91 8.13 -1.09 -11.15
C MET A 91 8.98 -0.06 -10.41
N ASP A 92 8.79 1.24 -10.67
CA ASP A 92 9.52 2.32 -9.99
C ASP A 92 9.16 2.35 -8.49
N HIS A 93 7.88 2.17 -8.15
CA HIS A 93 7.43 2.05 -6.75
C HIS A 93 8.05 0.82 -6.05
N GLU A 94 8.06 -0.35 -6.70
CA GLU A 94 8.65 -1.58 -6.16
C GLU A 94 10.17 -1.46 -6.00
N ALA A 95 10.85 -0.87 -6.99
CA ALA A 95 12.29 -0.62 -6.94
C ALA A 95 12.65 0.37 -5.83
N ALA A 96 11.86 1.43 -5.64
CA ALA A 96 12.06 2.39 -4.56
C ALA A 96 11.88 1.74 -3.18
N HIS A 97 10.81 0.95 -2.98
CA HIS A 97 10.62 0.18 -1.75
C HIS A 97 11.79 -0.77 -1.48
N ARG A 98 12.22 -1.53 -2.49
CA ARG A 98 13.35 -2.46 -2.35
C ARG A 98 14.64 -1.73 -1.99
N GLY A 99 14.96 -0.64 -2.69
CA GLY A 99 16.17 0.13 -2.41
C GLY A 99 16.18 0.74 -1.02
N GLY A 100 15.03 1.22 -0.52
CA GLY A 100 14.92 1.73 0.85
C GLY A 100 15.07 0.64 1.91
N PHE A 101 14.52 -0.56 1.64
CA PHE A 101 14.73 -1.73 2.49
C PHE A 101 16.20 -2.16 2.54
N GLU A 102 16.87 -2.24 1.40
CA GLU A 102 18.30 -2.55 1.31
C GLU A 102 19.17 -1.53 2.05
N ARG A 103 18.85 -0.23 1.94
CA ARG A 103 19.50 0.82 2.72
C ARG A 103 19.29 0.66 4.22
N ALA A 104 18.08 0.28 4.66
CA ALA A 104 17.80 0.04 6.07
C ALA A 104 18.61 -1.16 6.63
N VAL A 105 18.76 -2.23 5.85
CA VAL A 105 19.61 -3.38 6.20
C VAL A 105 21.06 -2.96 6.37
N ALA A 106 21.62 -2.27 5.36
CA ALA A 106 23.00 -1.78 5.41
C ALA A 106 23.22 -0.82 6.58
N LEU A 107 22.26 0.08 6.83
CA LEU A 107 22.28 1.03 7.93
C LEU A 107 22.26 0.32 9.29
N LYS A 108 21.36 -0.65 9.50
CA LYS A 108 21.24 -1.42 10.75
C LYS A 108 22.59 -2.05 11.09
N ALA A 109 23.20 -2.75 10.13
CA ALA A 109 24.48 -3.41 10.35
C ALA A 109 25.60 -2.40 10.63
N SER A 110 25.71 -1.35 9.82
CA SER A 110 26.71 -0.31 10.02
C SER A 110 26.63 0.32 11.41
N LEU A 111 25.42 0.67 11.87
CA LEU A 111 25.22 1.26 13.19
C LEU A 111 25.47 0.27 14.34
N ALA A 112 25.05 -0.99 14.17
CA ALA A 112 25.30 -2.04 15.15
C ALA A 112 26.81 -2.28 15.36
N ASP A 113 27.59 -2.17 14.29
CA ASP A 113 29.05 -2.36 14.32
C ASP A 113 29.83 -1.09 14.72
N GLY A 114 29.13 -0.09 15.24
CA GLY A 114 29.76 1.14 15.74
C GLY A 114 29.99 2.21 14.67
N GLY A 115 29.61 1.95 13.42
CA GLY A 115 29.66 2.89 12.31
C GLY A 115 28.96 4.20 12.62
N GLN A 116 29.40 5.26 11.97
CA GLN A 116 28.77 6.57 12.06
C GLN A 116 27.88 6.80 10.85
N PRO A 117 26.62 7.23 11.05
CA PRO A 117 25.75 7.55 9.94
C PRO A 117 26.28 8.78 9.18
N LEU A 118 25.91 8.86 7.90
CA LEU A 118 26.23 10.00 7.06
C LEU A 118 25.66 11.27 7.69
N ARG A 119 26.49 12.29 7.84
CA ARG A 119 26.10 13.59 8.38
C ARG A 119 25.77 14.53 7.24
N LEU A 120 24.52 14.96 7.19
CA LEU A 120 24.01 15.91 6.20
C LEU A 120 23.97 17.32 6.80
N GLN A 121 23.93 18.35 5.95
CA GLN A 121 23.71 19.73 6.39
C GLN A 121 22.49 20.30 5.66
N PRO A 122 21.40 20.64 6.38
CA PRO A 122 20.27 21.35 5.80
C PRO A 122 20.57 22.85 5.68
N TRP A 123 20.08 23.48 4.62
CA TRP A 123 20.21 24.93 4.42
C TRP A 123 19.03 25.74 4.98
N ASP A 124 17.85 25.11 5.10
CA ASP A 124 16.57 25.76 5.41
C ASP A 124 16.05 25.45 6.83
N VAL A 125 16.82 24.73 7.63
CA VAL A 125 16.46 24.34 9.01
C VAL A 125 17.65 24.58 9.93
N MET A 126 17.40 25.25 11.04
CA MET A 126 18.42 25.48 12.06
C MET A 126 18.43 24.31 13.04
N LEU A 127 19.53 23.56 13.01
CA LEU A 127 19.80 22.48 13.95
C LEU A 127 20.29 23.06 15.29
N GLY A 128 19.99 22.38 16.39
CA GLY A 128 20.54 22.72 17.69
C GLY A 128 22.05 22.49 17.74
N GLU A 129 22.72 23.03 18.76
CA GLU A 129 24.16 22.87 18.93
C GLU A 129 24.55 21.38 19.02
N GLY A 130 25.44 20.95 18.12
CA GLY A 130 25.88 19.56 18.01
C GLY A 130 24.81 18.56 17.54
N GLU A 131 23.62 19.01 17.12
CA GLU A 131 22.62 18.17 16.47
C GLU A 131 23.07 17.84 15.04
N VAL A 132 22.93 16.58 14.63
CA VAL A 132 23.41 16.08 13.34
C VAL A 132 22.23 15.56 12.52
N LEU A 133 22.10 16.07 11.30
CA LEU A 133 21.13 15.54 10.34
C LEU A 133 21.63 14.22 9.75
N LEU A 134 20.79 13.19 9.79
CA LEU A 134 21.10 11.83 9.37
C LEU A 134 20.38 11.44 8.08
N MET A 135 19.15 11.94 7.89
CA MET A 135 18.35 11.69 6.69
C MET A 135 17.57 12.92 6.27
N ASP A 136 17.40 13.09 4.96
CA ASP A 136 16.49 14.03 4.32
C ASP A 136 15.71 13.29 3.23
N VAL A 137 14.48 12.90 3.55
CA VAL A 137 13.71 11.96 2.71
C VAL A 137 12.23 12.34 2.66
N PRO A 138 11.54 12.11 1.53
CA PRO A 138 10.10 12.26 1.47
C PRO A 138 9.39 11.08 2.13
N LEU A 139 8.46 11.36 3.06
CA LEU A 139 7.63 10.33 3.70
C LEU A 139 6.17 10.77 3.72
N GLN A 140 5.28 9.79 3.72
CA GLN A 140 3.88 9.99 4.08
C GLN A 140 3.76 10.24 5.57
N TYR A 141 3.21 11.39 5.91
CA TYR A 141 2.93 11.85 7.25
C TYR A 141 1.46 11.63 7.56
N SER A 142 1.14 11.23 8.79
CA SER A 142 -0.22 11.21 9.32
C SER A 142 -0.23 11.40 10.83
N ARG A 143 -1.34 11.90 11.35
CA ARG A 143 -1.57 12.10 12.78
C ARG A 143 -2.81 11.37 13.24
N TRP A 144 -2.71 10.68 14.37
CA TRP A 144 -3.86 10.03 14.97
C TRP A 144 -4.64 11.02 15.82
N TYR A 145 -5.89 11.26 15.46
CA TYR A 145 -6.79 12.08 16.25
C TYR A 145 -7.87 11.20 16.85
N GLY A 146 -7.81 11.02 18.17
CA GLY A 146 -8.90 10.50 18.98
C GLY A 146 -9.03 11.39 20.21
N THR A 147 -10.23 11.89 20.50
CA THR A 147 -10.51 12.63 21.74
C THR A 147 -11.69 12.00 22.46
N HIS A 148 -11.64 12.03 23.80
CA HIS A 148 -12.82 11.85 24.64
C HIS A 148 -13.82 12.96 24.33
N GLY A 149 -15.00 12.60 23.85
CA GLY A 149 -16.08 13.54 23.53
C GLY A 149 -16.62 14.21 24.78
N GLY A 150 -16.04 15.34 25.18
CA GLY A 150 -16.65 16.25 26.16
C GLY A 150 -17.86 16.93 25.53
N PHE A 151 -19.06 16.43 25.84
CA PHE A 151 -20.32 16.99 25.36
C PHE A 151 -20.66 18.27 26.14
N THR A 152 -20.53 19.44 25.51
CA THR A 152 -21.11 20.68 26.04
C THR A 152 -22.57 20.78 25.57
N HIS A 153 -23.50 20.56 26.50
CA HIS A 153 -24.93 20.72 26.25
C HIS A 153 -25.22 22.22 26.01
N SER A 154 -25.72 22.58 24.82
CA SER A 154 -26.37 23.88 24.62
C SER A 154 -27.88 23.65 24.61
N SER A 155 -28.57 24.18 25.61
CA SER A 155 -30.03 24.23 25.63
C SER A 155 -30.48 25.47 24.86
N MET A 156 -31.35 25.27 23.87
CA MET A 156 -32.07 26.37 23.22
C MET A 156 -33.51 26.37 23.75
N PHE A 157 -33.99 27.56 24.15
CA PHE A 157 -35.34 27.76 24.64
C PHE A 157 -36.21 28.27 23.49
N ALA A 158 -37.35 27.62 23.22
CA ALA A 158 -38.30 28.03 22.19
C ALA A 158 -39.66 28.37 22.83
N VAL A 159 -40.22 29.54 22.53
CA VAL A 159 -41.50 30.03 23.06
C VAL A 159 -42.43 30.35 21.88
N GLY A 160 -43.63 29.74 21.85
CA GLY A 160 -44.60 29.94 20.76
C GLY A 160 -45.81 29.00 20.83
N GLN A 161 -46.68 29.08 19.80
CA GLN A 161 -47.86 28.23 19.66
C GLN A 161 -47.50 26.72 19.69
N PRO A 162 -48.30 25.84 20.31
CA PRO A 162 -47.91 24.44 20.58
C PRO A 162 -47.47 23.64 19.35
N SER A 163 -48.11 23.86 18.20
CA SER A 163 -47.75 23.21 16.94
C SER A 163 -46.40 23.67 16.38
N PHE A 164 -46.04 24.94 16.57
CA PHE A 164 -44.74 25.49 16.18
C PHE A 164 -43.61 24.96 17.09
N VAL A 165 -43.86 24.83 18.40
CA VAL A 165 -42.91 24.23 19.35
C VAL A 165 -42.66 22.76 19.01
N ALA A 166 -43.71 21.99 18.68
CA ALA A 166 -43.58 20.60 18.26
C ALA A 166 -42.78 20.43 16.95
N ALA A 167 -43.05 21.26 15.94
CA ALA A 167 -42.30 21.26 14.69
C ALA A 167 -40.83 21.68 14.89
N ALA A 168 -40.56 22.66 15.75
CA ALA A 168 -39.21 23.11 16.11
C ALA A 168 -38.42 22.04 16.89
N LEU A 169 -39.08 21.25 17.74
CA LEU A 169 -38.45 20.13 18.46
C LEU A 169 -38.08 18.98 17.51
N ILE A 170 -38.92 18.65 16.52
CA ILE A 170 -38.65 17.60 15.52
C ILE A 170 -37.54 18.03 14.55
N GLY A 171 -37.57 19.28 14.06
CA GLY A 171 -36.51 19.83 13.20
C GLY A 171 -35.15 19.94 13.91
N ASN A 172 -35.14 20.33 15.18
CA ASN A 172 -33.92 20.35 16.00
C ASN A 172 -33.43 18.95 16.37
N ALA A 173 -34.30 17.96 16.52
CA ALA A 173 -33.87 16.57 16.78
C ALA A 173 -33.13 15.96 15.58
N VAL A 174 -33.59 16.22 14.35
CA VAL A 174 -32.92 15.79 13.10
C VAL A 174 -31.64 16.60 12.85
N GLY A 175 -31.66 17.91 13.08
CA GLY A 175 -30.47 18.77 13.00
C GLY A 175 -29.40 18.41 14.03
N ASN A 176 -29.78 18.14 15.27
CA ASN A 176 -28.86 17.69 16.32
C ASN A 176 -28.34 16.29 16.07
N THR A 177 -29.12 15.36 15.50
CA THR A 177 -28.61 14.03 15.14
C THR A 177 -27.67 14.08 13.94
N VAL A 178 -27.89 14.93 12.93
CA VAL A 178 -26.93 15.11 11.83
C VAL A 178 -25.65 15.81 12.31
N ARG A 179 -25.75 16.81 13.20
CA ARG A 179 -24.57 17.46 13.81
C ARG A 179 -23.84 16.53 14.78
N ARG A 180 -24.57 15.70 15.53
CA ARG A 180 -24.05 14.64 16.39
C ARG A 180 -23.35 13.56 15.59
N ASN A 181 -23.94 13.07 14.50
CA ASN A 181 -23.30 12.07 13.63
C ASN A 181 -22.07 12.65 12.90
N ARG A 182 -22.09 13.94 12.52
CA ARG A 182 -20.91 14.62 11.97
C ARG A 182 -19.84 14.87 13.02
N ALA A 183 -20.21 15.19 14.26
CA ALA A 183 -19.28 15.34 15.39
C ALA A 183 -18.73 13.99 15.85
N GLU A 184 -19.54 12.93 15.84
CA GLU A 184 -19.16 11.55 16.16
C GLU A 184 -18.28 10.98 15.04
N ALA A 185 -18.58 11.20 13.76
CA ALA A 185 -17.69 10.86 12.64
C ALA A 185 -16.40 11.70 12.63
N ALA A 186 -16.47 12.97 13.05
CA ALA A 186 -15.30 13.81 13.28
C ALA A 186 -14.54 13.44 14.58
N ALA A 187 -15.14 12.67 15.48
CA ALA A 187 -14.56 12.15 16.71
C ALA A 187 -14.18 10.67 16.64
N GLN A 188 -14.43 9.98 15.52
CA GLN A 188 -13.93 8.63 15.29
C GLN A 188 -12.42 8.67 15.20
N ALA A 189 -11.77 7.83 16.01
CA ALA A 189 -10.33 7.72 16.07
C ALA A 189 -9.81 7.27 14.70
N MET A 190 -9.08 8.16 14.01
CA MET A 190 -8.59 7.91 12.66
C MET A 190 -7.28 8.64 12.39
N TRP A 191 -6.48 8.06 11.48
CA TRP A 191 -5.32 8.71 10.89
C TRP A 191 -5.78 9.81 9.94
N ARG A 192 -5.38 11.06 10.21
CA ARG A 192 -5.65 12.22 9.36
C ARG A 192 -4.36 12.85 8.87
N GLU A 193 -4.52 13.91 8.08
CA GLU A 193 -3.41 14.72 7.54
C GLU A 193 -2.46 13.91 6.65
N GLN A 194 -3.00 12.91 5.96
CA GLN A 194 -2.29 12.07 4.99
C GLN A 194 -1.71 12.93 3.87
N GLN A 195 -0.40 13.14 3.90
CA GLN A 195 0.29 13.95 2.90
C GLN A 195 1.77 13.53 2.82
N THR A 196 2.37 13.66 1.64
CA THR A 196 3.81 13.45 1.49
C THR A 196 4.53 14.72 1.92
N VAL A 197 5.41 14.61 2.91
CA VAL A 197 6.20 15.71 3.45
C VAL A 197 7.68 15.44 3.29
N ARG A 198 8.48 16.50 3.23
CA ARG A 198 9.92 16.39 3.46
C ARG A 198 10.12 16.11 4.95
N THR A 199 10.81 15.02 5.24
CA THR A 199 11.14 14.58 6.59
C THR A 199 12.65 14.61 6.79
N LEU A 200 13.06 15.30 7.83
CA LEU A 200 14.43 15.34 8.30
C LEU A 200 14.54 14.48 9.57
N VAL A 201 15.48 13.55 9.60
CA VAL A 201 15.76 12.73 10.80
C VAL A 201 17.13 13.10 11.32
N THR A 202 17.20 13.53 12.57
CA THR A 202 18.45 13.86 13.27
C THR A 202 18.75 12.80 14.33
N ASP A 203 19.88 12.95 15.02
CA ASP A 203 20.20 12.15 16.21
C ASP A 203 19.28 12.44 17.41
N ARG A 204 18.48 13.52 17.36
CA ARG A 204 17.65 13.98 18.50
C ARG A 204 16.16 14.04 18.23
N ARG A 205 15.74 14.16 16.97
CA ARG A 205 14.34 14.40 16.61
C ARG A 205 14.03 14.04 15.17
N VAL A 206 12.75 13.91 14.89
CA VAL A 206 12.21 13.89 13.52
C VAL A 206 11.53 15.23 13.26
N MET A 207 11.82 15.85 12.11
CA MET A 207 11.18 17.09 11.68
C MET A 207 10.42 16.87 10.37
N CYS A 208 9.20 17.36 10.30
CA CYS A 208 8.32 17.20 9.13
C CYS A 208 7.87 18.58 8.64
N ARG A 209 8.00 18.85 7.34
CA ARG A 209 7.50 20.09 6.73
C ARG A 209 6.06 19.91 6.26
N THR A 210 5.09 20.42 7.02
CA THR A 210 3.66 20.33 6.72
C THR A 210 3.01 21.70 6.76
N GLY A 211 2.09 22.00 5.84
CA GLY A 211 1.38 23.28 5.80
C GLY A 211 2.30 24.51 5.77
N GLY A 212 3.48 24.40 5.15
CA GLY A 212 4.46 25.49 5.07
C GLY A 212 5.31 25.71 6.33
N ARG A 213 5.10 24.94 7.41
CA ARG A 213 5.85 25.03 8.67
C ARG A 213 6.61 23.75 8.98
N TRP A 214 7.68 23.88 9.76
CA TRP A 214 8.38 22.74 10.34
C TRP A 214 7.71 22.33 11.65
N LEU A 215 7.30 21.06 11.73
CA LEU A 215 6.96 20.42 12.99
C LEU A 215 8.14 19.59 13.46
N SER A 216 8.39 19.58 14.76
CA SER A 216 9.54 18.94 15.40
C SER A 216 9.07 17.95 16.46
N PHE A 217 9.51 16.70 16.34
CA PHE A 217 9.15 15.58 17.20
C PHE A 217 10.41 15.03 17.87
N PRO A 218 10.78 15.54 19.06
CA PRO A 218 11.97 15.10 19.76
C PRO A 218 11.83 13.66 20.25
N PHE A 219 12.88 12.86 20.08
CA PHE A 219 12.91 11.47 20.56
C PHE A 219 12.75 11.42 22.08
N GLY A 220 13.28 12.41 22.81
CA GLY A 220 13.11 12.51 24.26
C GLY A 220 11.67 12.74 24.74
N ALA A 221 10.73 13.09 23.86
CA ALA A 221 9.30 13.23 24.21
C ALA A 221 8.46 12.01 23.80
N VAL A 222 9.07 11.01 23.16
CA VAL A 222 8.38 9.79 22.71
C VAL A 222 8.07 8.92 23.93
N SER A 223 6.80 8.56 24.10
CA SER A 223 6.34 7.66 25.17
C SER A 223 6.32 6.20 24.74
N ALA A 224 6.04 5.94 23.46
CA ALA A 224 6.05 4.61 22.86
C ALA A 224 6.43 4.68 21.38
N SER A 225 7.06 3.61 20.89
CA SER A 225 7.52 3.49 19.50
C SER A 225 7.13 2.13 18.94
N TYR A 226 6.56 2.14 17.74
CA TYR A 226 6.14 0.95 17.01
C TYR A 226 6.79 0.97 15.61
N PRO A 227 8.07 0.57 15.51
CA PRO A 227 8.72 0.39 14.23
C PRO A 227 8.20 -0.86 13.51
N ASP A 228 7.86 -0.74 12.24
CA ASP A 228 7.57 -1.83 11.32
C ASP A 228 8.41 -1.66 10.05
N PRO A 229 9.64 -2.19 10.02
CA PRO A 229 10.52 -2.05 8.87
C PRO A 229 10.05 -2.85 7.64
N LEU A 230 9.26 -3.91 7.80
CA LEU A 230 8.71 -4.67 6.67
C LEU A 230 7.58 -3.90 5.98
N GLY A 231 6.68 -3.32 6.78
CA GLY A 231 5.64 -2.40 6.30
C GLY A 231 6.15 -0.99 6.02
N ALA A 232 7.46 -0.74 6.15
CA ALA A 232 8.11 0.56 5.99
C ALA A 232 7.36 1.70 6.70
N THR A 233 6.92 1.43 7.94
CA THR A 233 6.09 2.31 8.74
C THR A 233 6.70 2.49 10.13
N LEU A 234 6.72 3.73 10.63
CA LEU A 234 7.07 4.06 12.00
C LEU A 234 5.91 4.81 12.64
N ILE A 235 5.46 4.33 13.80
CA ILE A 235 4.52 5.07 14.64
C ILE A 235 5.23 5.49 15.93
N LEU A 236 5.15 6.77 16.28
CA LEU A 236 5.64 7.34 17.53
C LEU A 236 4.47 7.94 18.31
N GLU A 237 4.34 7.53 19.57
CA GLU A 237 3.39 8.12 20.51
C GLU A 237 4.08 9.10 21.45
N PHE A 238 3.32 10.06 21.94
CA PHE A 238 3.79 11.13 22.81
C PHE A 238 2.76 11.33 23.93
N HIS A 239 3.19 11.82 25.09
CA HIS A 239 2.29 12.11 26.20
C HIS A 239 1.35 13.30 25.89
N ASP A 240 1.91 14.37 25.34
CA ASP A 240 1.20 15.67 25.24
C ASP A 240 0.74 16.00 23.83
N THR A 241 0.85 15.06 22.89
CA THR A 241 0.43 15.30 21.50
C THR A 241 -0.02 14.04 20.79
N ALA A 242 -0.73 14.23 19.69
CA ALA A 242 -1.19 13.13 18.84
C ALA A 242 -0.03 12.21 18.42
N PRO A 243 -0.27 10.90 18.22
CA PRO A 243 0.68 10.01 17.59
C PRO A 243 1.09 10.47 16.19
N LEU A 244 2.36 10.27 15.84
CA LEU A 244 2.93 10.47 14.52
C LEU A 244 3.03 9.13 13.79
N LEU A 245 2.52 9.06 12.57
CA LEU A 245 2.82 7.96 11.64
C LEU A 245 3.64 8.49 10.47
N LEU A 246 4.73 7.80 10.19
CA LEU A 246 5.56 8.00 9.01
C LEU A 246 5.62 6.71 8.21
N HIS A 247 5.33 6.79 6.92
CA HIS A 247 5.41 5.65 6.00
C HIS A 247 6.05 6.07 4.68
N GLY A 248 6.78 5.18 4.03
CA GLY A 248 7.31 5.44 2.69
C GLY A 248 8.47 4.53 2.37
N TYR A 249 9.07 4.70 1.19
CA TYR A 249 10.18 3.85 0.75
C TYR A 249 11.35 3.84 1.75
N GLU A 250 11.59 4.96 2.42
CA GLU A 250 12.64 5.11 3.45
C GLU A 250 12.19 4.79 4.87
N GLY A 251 10.94 4.34 5.05
CA GLY A 251 10.37 4.10 6.38
C GLY A 251 11.13 3.05 7.18
N ALA A 252 11.70 2.03 6.52
CA ALA A 252 12.56 1.05 7.17
C ALA A 252 13.85 1.67 7.74
N SER A 253 14.50 2.58 7.00
CA SER A 253 15.68 3.31 7.46
C SER A 253 15.34 4.21 8.66
N VAL A 254 14.18 4.85 8.63
CA VAL A 254 13.69 5.67 9.75
C VAL A 254 13.40 4.83 10.98
N CYS A 255 12.85 3.62 10.83
CA CYS A 255 12.69 2.68 11.95
C CYS A 255 14.02 2.36 12.62
N VAL A 256 15.07 2.08 11.83
CA VAL A 256 16.41 1.79 12.35
C VAL A 256 16.96 2.99 13.13
N PHE A 257 16.91 4.20 12.56
CA PHE A 257 17.40 5.39 13.25
C PHE A 257 16.61 5.74 14.51
N ALA A 258 15.28 5.66 14.44
CA ALA A 258 14.43 5.95 15.59
C ALA A 258 14.70 4.96 16.74
N THR A 259 14.82 3.67 16.45
CA THR A 259 15.18 2.66 17.46
C THR A 259 16.55 2.93 18.06
N ALA A 260 17.57 3.21 17.23
CA ALA A 260 18.91 3.55 17.72
C ALA A 260 18.92 4.79 18.62
N SER A 261 18.10 5.81 18.28
CA SER A 261 18.03 7.07 19.02
C SER A 261 17.23 6.95 20.32
N LEU A 262 16.17 6.13 20.34
CA LEU A 262 15.29 5.95 21.49
C LEU A 262 15.83 4.93 22.50
N GLN A 263 16.44 3.85 22.03
CA GLN A 263 16.81 2.69 22.85
C GLN A 263 18.31 2.38 22.82
N GLY A 264 19.10 3.17 22.09
CA GLY A 264 20.54 2.97 21.93
C GLY A 264 20.89 1.97 20.83
N ARG A 265 22.19 1.89 20.52
CA ARG A 265 22.71 1.05 19.42
C ARG A 265 22.54 -0.44 19.68
N ASP A 266 22.61 -0.88 20.94
CA ASP A 266 22.46 -2.29 21.30
C ASP A 266 21.06 -2.82 20.97
N ALA A 267 20.04 -1.95 21.00
CA ALA A 267 18.68 -2.29 20.60
C ALA A 267 18.58 -2.68 19.12
N LEU A 268 19.52 -2.27 18.26
CA LEU A 268 19.50 -2.69 16.85
C LEU A 268 19.66 -4.20 16.67
N ARG A 269 20.32 -4.87 17.61
CA ARG A 269 20.53 -6.34 17.60
C ARG A 269 19.40 -7.08 18.31
N SER A 270 18.79 -6.49 19.35
CA SER A 270 17.82 -7.17 20.22
C SER A 270 16.36 -6.80 19.98
N HIS A 271 16.07 -5.69 19.30
CA HIS A 271 14.69 -5.22 19.12
C HIS A 271 13.88 -6.16 18.21
N PRO A 272 12.73 -6.69 18.65
CA PRO A 272 11.99 -7.74 17.93
C PRO A 272 11.54 -7.29 16.54
N ALA A 273 11.08 -6.04 16.39
CA ALA A 273 10.69 -5.52 15.08
C ALA A 273 11.86 -5.44 14.07
N LEU A 274 13.09 -5.20 14.54
CA LEU A 274 14.27 -5.12 13.67
C LEU A 274 14.89 -6.48 13.39
N ALA A 275 14.50 -7.54 14.10
CA ALA A 275 14.89 -8.91 13.79
C ALA A 275 14.40 -9.36 12.40
N ALA A 276 13.35 -8.73 11.89
CA ALA A 276 12.85 -8.97 10.53
C ALA A 276 13.78 -8.45 9.41
N LEU A 277 14.69 -7.54 9.73
CA LEU A 277 15.72 -7.09 8.79
C LEU A 277 16.85 -8.12 8.75
N PRO A 278 17.15 -8.70 7.57
CA PRO A 278 18.24 -9.65 7.43
C PRO A 278 19.58 -8.99 7.74
N GLU A 279 20.60 -9.81 8.01
CA GLU A 279 21.98 -9.33 7.98
C GLU A 279 22.36 -8.95 6.54
N PRO A 280 23.26 -7.96 6.35
CA PRO A 280 23.72 -7.61 5.02
C PRO A 280 24.31 -8.85 4.36
N GLN A 281 23.87 -9.14 3.14
CA GLN A 281 24.58 -10.08 2.32
C GLN A 281 25.94 -9.45 2.01
N VAL A 282 27.00 -9.99 2.61
CA VAL A 282 28.38 -9.67 2.20
C VAL A 282 28.44 -10.06 0.74
N MET A 283 28.34 -9.07 -0.15
CA MET A 283 28.48 -9.26 -1.58
C MET A 283 29.94 -9.65 -1.79
N GLY A 284 30.20 -10.96 -1.79
CA GLY A 284 31.51 -11.50 -2.10
C GLY A 284 31.95 -10.92 -3.43
N GLU A 285 33.05 -10.19 -3.41
CA GLU A 285 33.75 -9.76 -4.61
C GLU A 285 33.97 -11.02 -5.47
N GLN A 286 33.34 -11.02 -6.65
CA GLN A 286 33.66 -11.95 -7.74
C GLN A 286 34.51 -11.21 -8.77
#